data_AF-A0A0P9FVI3-F1
#
_entry.id   AF-A0A0P9FVI3-F1
#
_cell.length_a   1.000
_cell.length_b   1.000
_cell.length_c   1.000
_cell.angle_alpha   90.00
_cell.angle_beta   90.00
_cell.angle_gamma   90.00
#
_symmetry.space_group_name_H-M   'P 1'
#
loop_
_entity.id
_entity.type
_entity.pdbx_description
1 polymer ?
#
loop_
_entity_poly.entity_id
_entity_poly.type
_entity_poly.pdbx_seq_one_letter_code
_entity_poly.pdbx_strand_id
1 'polypeptide(L)' 'MWKRLLCKLGSHDWSKPRTTYISGSNVRELTQYCRRCGKQKRWIETV' A
#
# COMPACT_ATOMS: atom_id res chain seq x y z
N MET A 1 -9.01 -18.17 -10.06
CA MET A 1 -8.38 -18.56 -8.76
C MET A 1 -6.87 -18.29 -8.69
N TRP A 2 -6.10 -18.31 -9.79
CA TRP A 2 -4.63 -18.27 -9.77
C TRP A 2 -4.02 -16.90 -9.43
N LYS A 3 -4.74 -15.81 -9.70
CA LYS A 3 -4.27 -14.44 -9.39
C LYS A 3 -3.98 -14.20 -7.90
N ARG A 4 -4.62 -14.95 -6.99
CA ARG A 4 -4.34 -14.90 -5.54
C ARG A 4 -3.12 -15.72 -5.13
N LEU A 5 -2.73 -16.75 -5.89
CA LEU A 5 -1.52 -17.54 -5.62
C LEU A 5 -0.25 -16.71 -5.81
N LEU A 6 -0.21 -15.87 -6.85
CA LEU A 6 0.90 -14.92 -7.06
C LEU A 6 1.07 -13.94 -5.89
N CYS A 7 -0.03 -13.56 -5.23
CA CYS A 7 0.03 -12.71 -4.04
C CYS A 7 0.66 -13.43 -2.83
N LYS A 8 0.61 -14.77 -2.76
CA LYS A 8 1.29 -15.54 -1.70
C LYS A 8 2.81 -15.60 -1.93
N LEU A 9 3.24 -15.52 -3.18
CA LEU A 9 4.66 -15.49 -3.58
C LEU A 9 5.28 -14.08 -3.53
N GLY A 10 4.50 -13.05 -3.17
CA GLY A 10 4.96 -11.66 -3.06
C GLY A 10 4.66 -10.78 -4.28
N SER A 11 4.19 -11.36 -5.39
CA SER A 11 3.77 -10.62 -6.59
C SER A 11 2.37 -10.01 -6.39
N HIS A 12 2.36 -8.81 -5.79
CA HIS A 12 1.15 -8.06 -5.48
C HIS A 12 0.84 -7.01 -6.55
N ASP A 13 -0.45 -6.89 -6.87
CA ASP A 13 -1.00 -5.86 -7.75
C ASP A 13 -1.50 -4.69 -6.88
N TRP A 14 -0.61 -3.74 -6.63
CA TRP A 14 -0.84 -2.63 -5.71
C TRP A 14 -1.72 -1.54 -6.32
N SER A 15 -2.63 -0.99 -5.52
CA SER A 15 -3.39 0.21 -5.87
C SER A 15 -2.50 1.45 -5.91
N LYS A 16 -3.04 2.54 -6.48
CA LYS A 16 -2.44 3.87 -6.28
C LYS A 16 -2.30 4.15 -4.77
N PRO A 17 -1.17 4.73 -4.33
CA PRO A 17 -0.98 5.09 -2.95
C PRO A 17 -1.96 6.18 -2.55
N ARG A 18 -2.57 6.02 -1.37
CA ARG A 18 -3.36 7.04 -0.69
C ARG A 18 -2.44 7.76 0.28
N THR A 19 -2.33 9.06 0.11
CA THR A 19 -1.52 9.93 0.97
C THR A 19 -2.39 10.55 2.04
N THR A 20 -1.97 10.42 3.29
CA THR A 20 -2.53 11.12 4.44
C THR A 20 -1.46 12.06 4.98
N TYR A 21 -1.74 13.36 4.99
CA TYR A 21 -0.85 14.35 5.58
C TYR A 21 -1.08 14.39 7.09
N ILE A 22 -0.01 14.26 7.87
CA ILE A 22 -0.08 14.41 9.32
C ILE A 22 0.13 15.90 9.61
N SER A 23 -0.94 16.59 9.99
CA SER A 23 -0.92 18.03 10.28
C SER A 23 0.18 18.37 11.29
N GLY A 24 0.99 19.39 10.99
CA GLY A 24 2.09 19.83 11.86
C GLY A 24 3.35 18.95 11.78
N SER A 25 3.41 17.99 10.87
CA SER A 25 4.58 17.13 10.66
C SER A 25 5.12 17.26 9.24
N ASN A 26 6.44 17.24 9.05
CA ASN A 26 7.07 17.13 7.72
C ASN A 26 7.02 15.69 7.18
N VAL A 27 5.97 14.92 7.50
CA VAL A 27 5.83 13.54 7.08
C VAL A 27 4.45 13.30 6.48
N ARG A 28 4.41 12.38 5.52
CA ARG A 28 3.20 11.87 4.90
C ARG A 28 3.11 10.36 5.13
N GLU A 29 1.92 9.89 5.52
CA GLU A 29 1.63 8.47 5.56
C GLU A 29 1.10 8.03 4.21
N LEU A 30 1.69 6.98 3.65
CA LEU A 30 1.28 6.38 2.39
C LEU A 30 0.70 5.00 2.65
N THR A 31 -0.50 4.77 2.15
CA THR A 31 -1.19 3.48 2.24
C THR A 31 -1.52 2.94 0.86
N GLN A 32 -1.22 1.67 0.61
CA GLN A 32 -1.62 0.93 -0.59
C GLN A 32 -2.34 -0.37 -0.21
N TYR A 33 -3.21 -0.81 -1.12
CA TYR A 33 -3.92 -2.08 -1.00
C TYR A 33 -3.69 -2.92 -2.25
N CYS A 34 -3.48 -4.23 -2.07
CA CYS A 34 -3.46 -5.14 -3.20
C CYS A 34 -4.88 -5.35 -3.73
N ARG A 35 -5.13 -5.02 -4.99
CA ARG A 35 -6.45 -5.15 -5.64
C ARG A 35 -6.94 -6.60 -5.74
N ARG A 36 -6.05 -7.58 -5.56
CA ARG A 36 -6.35 -9.02 -5.71
C ARG A 36 -6.61 -9.73 -4.38
N CYS A 37 -5.77 -9.47 -3.37
CA CYS A 37 -5.81 -10.17 -2.08
C CYS A 37 -6.16 -9.26 -0.90
N GLY A 38 -6.29 -7.94 -1.09
CA GLY A 38 -6.61 -6.99 -0.03
C GLY A 38 -5.45 -6.69 0.93
N LYS A 39 -4.27 -7.29 0.74
CA LYS A 39 -3.10 -7.02 1.59
C LYS A 39 -2.81 -5.53 1.62
N GLN A 40 -2.52 -5.01 2.81
CA GLN A 40 -2.22 -3.61 3.02
C GLN A 40 -0.70 -3.39 3.13
N LYS A 41 -0.21 -2.32 2.52
CA LYS A 41 1.16 -1.82 2.67
C LYS A 41 1.06 -0.38 3.17
N ARG A 42 1.76 -0.07 4.26
CA ARG A 42 1.85 1.27 4.85
C ARG A 42 3.31 1.65 5.02
N TRP A 43 3.66 2.90 4.76
CA TRP A 43 4.96 3.46 5.09
C TRP A 43 4.86 4.98 5.27
N ILE A 44 5.86 5.54 5.93
CA ILE A 44 5.95 6.97 6.20
C ILE A 44 7.10 7.52 5.35
N GLU A 45 6.86 8.64 4.67
CA GLU A 45 7.89 9.40 3.97
C GLU A 45 7.97 10.80 4.55
N THR A 46 9.19 11.30 4.73
CA THR A 46 9.41 12.72 4.96
C THR A 46 9.09 13.48 3.69
N VAL A 47 8.44 14.64 3.84
CA VAL A 47 8.11 15.55 2.73
C VAL A 47 9.31 16.43 2.41
#